data_AF-A0A4Y2FTR7-F1
#
_entry.id   AF-A0A4Y2FTR7-F1
#
_cell.length_a   1.000
_cell.length_b   1.000
_cell.length_c   1.000
_cell.angle_alpha   90.00
_cell.angle_beta   90.00
_cell.angle_gamma   90.00
#
_symmetry.space_group_name_H-M   'P 1'
#
loop_
_entity.id
_entity.type
_entity.pdbx_description
1 polymer ?
#
loop_
_entity_poly.entity_id
_entity_poly.type
_entity_poly.pdbx_seq_one_letter_code
_entity_poly.pdbx_strand_id
1 'polypeptide(L)'
;MKLRSGDLLVQVDSKQASVISKLKNLGTFPVETPFHKRLNVSCGVLSNPDFIHVTEAEFMELHDQNVCAARRINIRLDCRLTPTQHVLTFQTPVLPKSIKAGYINCKLCPYIPNPLQYFKCQRYGYSQQSCWLLTLFVVIVPNLVTK
;
A
#
# COMPACT_ATOMS: atom_id res chain seq x y z
N MET A 1 6.99 18.39 -3.60
CA MET A 1 8.01 17.95 -2.61
C MET A 1 9.13 17.24 -3.36
N LYS A 2 10.41 17.55 -3.11
CA LYS A 2 11.54 16.89 -3.78
C LYS A 2 11.94 15.61 -3.03
N LEU A 3 12.04 14.50 -3.75
CA LEU A 3 12.52 13.22 -3.24
C LEU A 3 14.05 13.20 -3.21
N ARG A 4 14.64 12.29 -2.42
CA ARG A 4 16.10 12.11 -2.41
C ARG A 4 16.67 11.58 -3.72
N SER A 5 15.84 10.91 -4.51
CA SER A 5 16.19 10.50 -5.88
C SER A 5 16.39 11.69 -6.82
N GLY A 6 15.95 12.90 -6.42
CA GLY A 6 15.92 14.07 -7.28
C GLY A 6 14.54 14.32 -7.91
N ASP A 7 13.66 13.32 -7.90
CA ASP A 7 12.32 13.39 -8.47
C ASP A 7 11.41 14.39 -7.72
N LEU A 8 10.39 14.87 -8.40
CA LEU A 8 9.37 15.77 -7.84
C LEU A 8 8.07 15.03 -7.58
N LEU A 9 7.60 15.11 -6.34
CA LEU A 9 6.28 14.65 -5.95
C LEU A 9 5.29 15.81 -6.01
N VAL A 10 4.25 15.63 -6.83
CA VAL A 10 3.18 16.61 -7.04
C VAL A 10 1.87 16.00 -6.57
N GLN A 11 1.19 16.69 -5.65
CA GLN A 11 -0.16 16.35 -5.24
C GLN A 11 -1.14 17.08 -6.14
N VAL A 12 -2.11 16.35 -6.67
CA VAL A 12 -3.04 16.84 -7.69
C VAL A 12 -4.42 16.24 -7.43
N ASP A 13 -5.46 16.97 -7.83
CA ASP A 13 -6.82 16.43 -7.81
C ASP A 13 -7.05 15.46 -8.98
N SER A 14 -8.07 14.61 -8.88
CA SER A 14 -8.39 13.60 -9.89
C SER A 14 -8.55 14.17 -11.31
N LYS A 15 -9.12 15.38 -11.43
CA LYS A 15 -9.27 16.08 -12.73
C LYS A 15 -7.90 16.45 -13.32
N GLN A 16 -7.03 17.03 -12.51
CA GLN A 16 -5.70 17.49 -12.91
C GLN A 16 -4.74 16.32 -13.19
N ALA A 17 -4.89 15.21 -12.46
CA ALA A 17 -4.09 14.00 -12.65
C ALA A 17 -4.12 13.50 -14.10
N SER A 18 -5.29 13.57 -14.75
CA SER A 18 -5.47 13.12 -16.13
C SER A 18 -4.77 14.01 -17.18
N VAL A 19 -4.57 15.28 -16.85
CA VAL A 19 -3.85 16.25 -17.70
C VAL A 19 -2.36 16.07 -17.51
N ILE A 20 -1.92 15.97 -16.26
CA ILE A 20 -0.50 15.85 -15.91
C ILE A 20 0.06 14.50 -16.37
N SER A 21 -0.71 13.42 -16.31
CA SER A 21 -0.25 12.09 -16.77
C SER A 21 0.04 12.03 -18.28
N LYS A 22 -0.53 12.96 -19.06
CA LYS A 22 -0.32 13.07 -20.52
C LYS A 22 0.83 14.03 -20.88
N LEU A 23 1.36 14.74 -19.90
CA LEU A 23 2.36 15.77 -20.11
C LEU A 23 3.72 15.11 -20.38
N LYS A 24 4.29 15.41 -21.55
CA LYS A 24 5.59 14.88 -21.98
C LYS A 24 6.73 15.89 -21.84
N ASN A 25 6.41 17.18 -21.81
CA ASN A 25 7.39 18.26 -21.76
C ASN A 25 6.95 19.33 -20.75
N LEU A 26 7.84 19.71 -19.83
CA LEU A 26 7.71 20.91 -19.01
C LEU A 26 8.60 22.01 -19.62
N GLY A 27 7.99 22.89 -20.40
CA GLY A 27 8.72 23.86 -21.22
C GLY A 27 9.56 23.13 -22.28
N THR A 28 10.88 23.31 -22.22
CA THR A 28 11.84 22.66 -23.13
C THR A 28 12.33 21.30 -22.61
N PHE A 29 12.00 20.93 -21.36
CA PHE A 29 12.52 19.71 -20.75
C PHE A 29 11.53 18.55 -20.91
N PRO A 30 11.96 17.40 -21.47
CA PRO A 30 11.14 16.20 -21.48
C PRO A 30 10.98 15.67 -20.05
N VAL A 31 9.77 15.25 -19.69
CA VAL A 31 9.45 14.72 -18.38
C VAL A 31 8.55 13.50 -18.48
N GLU A 32 8.72 12.59 -17.53
CA GLU A 32 7.82 11.46 -17.32
C GLU A 32 7.04 11.68 -16.03
N THR A 33 5.74 11.39 -16.08
CA THR A 33 4.81 11.59 -14.95
C THR A 33 4.16 10.28 -14.51
N PRO A 34 4.94 9.29 -14.05
CA PRO A 34 4.38 8.03 -13.57
C PRO A 34 3.63 8.24 -12.24
N PHE A 35 2.56 7.47 -12.03
CA PHE A 35 1.92 7.40 -10.71
C PHE A 35 2.88 6.83 -9.67
N HIS A 36 2.88 7.42 -8.48
CA HIS A 36 3.71 6.94 -7.39
C HIS A 36 3.22 5.58 -6.90
N LYS A 37 4.05 4.55 -7.06
CA LYS A 37 3.72 3.12 -6.83
C LYS A 37 3.19 2.79 -5.43
N ARG A 38 3.53 3.60 -4.42
CA ARG A 38 3.15 3.35 -3.01
C ARG A 38 2.14 4.32 -2.41
N LEU A 39 2.03 5.54 -2.95
CA LEU A 39 1.22 6.60 -2.31
C LEU A 39 -0.19 6.65 -2.89
N ASN A 40 -0.36 6.14 -4.10
CA ASN A 40 -1.66 6.02 -4.76
C ASN A 40 -2.30 4.64 -4.54
N VAL A 41 -1.79 3.90 -3.56
CA VAL A 41 -2.20 2.53 -3.25
C VAL A 41 -2.46 2.46 -1.76
N SER A 42 -3.54 1.79 -1.37
CA SER A 42 -3.89 1.52 0.02
C SER A 42 -3.98 0.01 0.26
N CYS A 43 -3.66 -0.43 1.47
CA CYS A 43 -3.74 -1.85 1.84
C CYS A 43 -4.70 -2.01 3.03
N GLY A 44 -5.60 -2.98 2.93
CA GLY A 44 -6.57 -3.30 3.98
C GLY A 44 -6.53 -4.78 4.34
N VAL A 45 -6.65 -5.08 5.62
CA VAL A 45 -6.84 -6.43 6.14
C VAL A 45 -8.32 -6.77 6.11
N LEU A 46 -8.63 -7.89 5.46
CA LEU A 46 -9.92 -8.54 5.48
C LEU A 46 -9.91 -9.63 6.54
N SER A 47 -10.50 -9.32 7.70
CA SER A 47 -10.64 -10.22 8.84
C SER A 47 -12.05 -10.80 8.87
N ASN A 48 -12.29 -11.84 8.07
CA ASN A 48 -13.55 -12.57 8.11
C ASN A 48 -13.27 -14.09 7.99
N PRO A 49 -13.70 -14.91 8.98
CA PRO A 49 -13.43 -16.35 9.00
C PRO A 49 -13.97 -17.11 7.77
N ASP A 50 -15.09 -16.65 7.21
CA ASP A 50 -15.70 -17.28 6.02
C ASP A 50 -14.77 -17.25 4.80
N PHE A 51 -13.82 -16.31 4.79
CA PHE A 51 -12.88 -16.09 3.70
C PHE A 51 -11.50 -16.71 3.96
N ILE A 52 -11.33 -17.52 5.01
CA ILE A 52 -10.04 -18.15 5.31
C ILE A 52 -9.59 -19.06 4.14
N HIS A 53 -10.52 -19.79 3.54
CA HIS A 53 -10.22 -20.77 2.48
C HIS A 53 -10.18 -20.18 1.07
N VAL A 54 -10.57 -18.92 0.92
CA VAL A 54 -10.57 -18.21 -0.37
C VAL A 54 -9.13 -17.92 -0.78
N THR A 55 -8.85 -18.08 -2.07
CA THR A 55 -7.54 -17.90 -2.68
C THR A 55 -7.29 -16.44 -3.07
N GLU A 56 -6.02 -16.07 -3.22
CA GLU A 56 -5.64 -14.72 -3.65
C GLU A 56 -6.18 -14.39 -5.06
N ALA A 57 -6.32 -15.40 -5.93
CA ALA A 57 -6.87 -15.23 -7.27
C ALA A 57 -8.35 -14.85 -7.28
N GLU A 58 -9.16 -15.43 -6.40
CA GLU A 58 -10.59 -15.09 -6.28
C GLU A 58 -10.78 -13.63 -5.84
N PHE A 59 -9.91 -13.11 -4.98
CA PHE A 59 -9.94 -11.69 -4.61
C PHE A 59 -9.50 -10.75 -5.74
N MET A 60 -8.67 -11.23 -6.67
CA MET A 60 -8.28 -10.45 -7.85
C MET A 60 -9.43 -10.25 -8.84
N GLU A 61 -10.43 -11.14 -8.83
CA GLU A 61 -11.63 -10.97 -9.65
C GLU A 61 -12.45 -9.73 -9.25
N LEU A 62 -12.30 -9.25 -8.01
CA LEU A 62 -12.91 -8.02 -7.49
C LEU A 62 -12.22 -6.73 -7.98
N HIS A 63 -11.60 -6.77 -9.15
CA HIS A 63 -10.97 -5.61 -9.80
C HIS A 63 -11.94 -4.43 -10.00
N ASP A 64 -13.24 -4.70 -10.19
CA ASP A 64 -14.31 -3.69 -10.25
C ASP A 64 -14.40 -2.83 -8.97
N GLN A 65 -13.94 -3.36 -7.84
CA GLN A 65 -13.85 -2.66 -6.56
C GLN A 65 -12.45 -2.09 -6.30
N ASN A 66 -11.63 -1.95 -7.35
CA ASN A 66 -10.26 -1.45 -7.34
C ASN A 66 -9.24 -2.35 -6.62
N VAL A 67 -9.54 -3.64 -6.41
CA VAL A 67 -8.56 -4.60 -5.89
C VAL A 67 -7.52 -4.89 -6.97
N CYS A 68 -6.25 -4.69 -6.66
CA CYS A 68 -5.12 -4.85 -7.58
C CYS A 68 -4.14 -5.95 -7.15
N ALA A 69 -4.10 -6.27 -5.86
CA ALA A 69 -3.35 -7.42 -5.36
C ALA A 69 -4.02 -7.99 -4.10
N ALA A 70 -3.92 -9.29 -3.91
CA ALA A 70 -4.30 -9.97 -2.68
C ALA A 70 -3.08 -10.73 -2.14
N ARG A 71 -2.95 -10.79 -0.82
CA ARG A 71 -1.86 -11.52 -0.14
C ARG A 71 -2.38 -12.18 1.12
N ARG A 72 -2.05 -13.44 1.33
CA ARG A 72 -2.39 -14.18 2.55
C ARG A 72 -1.44 -13.89 3.70
N ILE A 73 -2.00 -13.68 4.90
CA ILE A 73 -1.26 -13.61 6.16
C ILE A 73 -1.29 -15.00 6.80
N ASN A 74 -0.10 -15.56 6.98
CA ASN A 74 0.11 -16.80 7.70
C ASN A 74 0.76 -16.51 9.04
N ILE A 75 0.24 -17.11 10.10
CA ILE A 75 0.84 -17.08 11.44
C ILE A 75 1.57 -18.39 11.67
N ARG A 76 2.75 -18.34 12.29
CA ARG A 76 3.46 -19.53 12.75
C ARG A 76 2.95 -19.90 14.14
N LEU A 77 2.22 -21.01 14.23
CA LEU A 77 1.79 -21.63 15.48
C LEU A 77 2.39 -23.04 15.51
N ASP A 78 3.12 -23.39 16.58
CA ASP A 78 3.72 -24.71 16.77
C ASP A 78 4.54 -25.21 15.56
N CYS A 79 5.39 -24.35 15.01
CA CYS A 79 6.21 -24.61 13.82
C CYS A 79 5.41 -24.85 12.52
N ARG A 80 4.10 -24.62 12.51
CA ARG A 80 3.23 -24.75 11.34
C ARG A 80 2.71 -23.39 10.88
N LEU A 81 2.67 -23.18 9.57
CA LEU A 81 2.07 -22.00 8.96
C LEU A 81 0.56 -22.19 8.88
N THR A 82 -0.17 -21.45 9.70
CA THR A 82 -1.64 -21.46 9.69
C THR A 82 -2.13 -20.20 8.99
N PRO A 83 -2.95 -20.33 7.94
CA PRO A 83 -3.53 -19.17 7.28
C PRO A 83 -4.57 -18.51 8.17
N THR A 84 -4.62 -17.18 8.16
CA THR A 84 -5.53 -16.43 9.05
C THR A 84 -6.38 -15.40 8.33
N GLN A 85 -5.76 -14.48 7.60
CA GLN A 85 -6.42 -13.31 7.03
C GLN A 85 -5.82 -12.97 5.68
N HIS A 86 -6.50 -12.08 4.94
CA HIS A 86 -6.05 -11.60 3.65
C HIS A 86 -5.78 -10.10 3.71
N VAL A 87 -4.66 -9.68 3.13
CA VAL A 87 -4.38 -8.26 2.82
C VAL A 87 -4.78 -8.03 1.39
N LEU A 88 -5.70 -7.09 1.20
CA LEU A 88 -6.09 -6.60 -0.11
C LEU A 88 -5.41 -5.27 -0.36
N THR A 89 -4.92 -5.10 -1.58
CA THR A 89 -4.25 -3.90 -2.06
C THR A 89 -5.13 -3.24 -3.09
N PHE A 90 -5.46 -1.97 -2.87
CA PHE A 90 -6.36 -1.19 -3.69
C PHE A 90 -5.61 -0.13 -4.47
N GLN A 91 -5.97 0.07 -5.73
CA GLN A 91 -5.44 1.15 -6.57
C GLN A 91 -6.08 2.51 -6.23
N THR A 92 -6.35 2.75 -4.94
CA THR A 92 -6.91 3.99 -4.41
C THR A 92 -6.04 4.49 -3.27
N PRO A 93 -5.81 5.82 -3.16
CA PRO A 93 -5.02 6.40 -2.07
C PRO A 93 -5.72 6.26 -0.71
N VAL A 94 -7.06 6.22 -0.72
CA VAL A 94 -7.89 6.05 0.47
C VAL A 94 -8.44 4.64 0.50
N LEU A 95 -8.31 3.98 1.67
CA LEU A 95 -8.82 2.64 1.89
C LEU A 95 -10.36 2.66 1.95
N PRO A 96 -11.08 1.82 1.19
CA PRO A 96 -12.52 1.67 1.35
C PRO A 96 -12.86 1.09 2.72
N LYS A 97 -13.96 1.54 3.33
CA LYS A 97 -14.40 1.05 4.65
C LYS A 97 -14.84 -0.42 4.61
N SER A 98 -15.39 -0.84 3.47
CA SER A 98 -15.86 -2.21 3.25
C SER A 98 -15.84 -2.56 1.77
N ILE A 99 -15.82 -3.86 1.47
CA ILE A 99 -15.92 -4.42 0.13
C ILE A 99 -17.02 -5.48 0.10
N LYS A 100 -17.60 -5.69 -1.07
CA LYS A 100 -18.58 -6.74 -1.30
C LYS A 100 -17.88 -7.97 -1.88
N ALA A 101 -17.86 -9.07 -1.14
CA ALA A 101 -17.36 -10.35 -1.64
C ALA A 101 -18.54 -11.31 -1.73
N GLY A 102 -18.92 -11.68 -2.96
CA GLY A 102 -20.19 -12.35 -3.23
C GLY A 102 -21.38 -11.50 -2.78
N TYR A 103 -22.15 -12.02 -1.82
CA TYR A 103 -23.31 -11.33 -1.23
C TYR A 103 -23.00 -10.65 0.12
N ILE A 104 -21.78 -10.82 0.65
CA ILE A 104 -21.40 -10.37 1.98
C ILE A 104 -20.66 -9.04 1.89
N ASN A 105 -21.07 -8.07 2.72
CA ASN A 105 -20.33 -6.82 2.90
C ASN A 105 -19.30 -6.98 4.02
N CYS A 106 -18.02 -6.99 3.67
CA CYS A 106 -16.93 -7.22 4.59
C CYS A 106 -16.20 -5.93 4.93
N LYS A 107 -16.01 -5.66 6.22
CA LYS A 107 -15.27 -4.49 6.69
C LYS A 107 -13.77 -4.70 6.52
N LEU A 108 -13.06 -3.62 6.22
CA LEU A 108 -11.60 -3.60 6.09
C LEU A 108 -10.96 -2.81 7.22
N CYS A 109 -9.84 -3.31 7.71
CA CYS A 109 -8.98 -2.61 8.67
C CYS A 109 -7.70 -2.14 7.95
N PRO A 110 -7.16 -0.94 8.22
CA PRO A 110 -5.89 -0.51 7.64
C PRO A 110 -4.77 -1.52 7.92
N TYR A 111 -4.05 -1.92 6.87
CA TYR A 111 -2.91 -2.82 7.04
C TYR A 111 -1.69 -2.07 7.55
N ILE A 112 -1.19 -2.50 8.70
CA ILE A 112 0.07 -2.03 9.28
C ILE A 112 1.12 -3.12 9.02
N PRO A 113 2.11 -2.89 8.15
CA PRO A 113 3.13 -3.88 7.89
C PRO A 113 4.00 -4.10 9.13
N ASN A 114 4.47 -5.33 9.31
CA ASN A 114 5.46 -5.61 10.35
C ASN A 114 6.66 -4.66 10.20
N PRO A 115 7.10 -4.03 11.28
CA PRO A 115 8.23 -3.11 11.22
C PRO A 115 9.46 -3.85 10.70
N LEU A 116 10.18 -3.21 9.77
CA LEU A 116 11.41 -3.77 9.24
C LEU A 116 12.43 -3.88 10.37
N GLN A 117 12.86 -5.10 10.66
CA GLN A 117 13.87 -5.39 11.68
C GLN A 117 15.11 -5.95 11.00
N TYR A 118 16.27 -5.36 11.27
CA TYR A 118 17.54 -5.96 10.88
C TYR A 118 18.07 -6.88 11.99
N PHE A 119 17.94 -8.19 11.79
CA PHE A 119 18.20 -9.22 12.82
C PHE A 119 19.61 -9.17 13.44
N LYS A 120 20.65 -8.73 12.71
CA LYS A 120 22.01 -8.68 13.28
C LYS A 120 22.22 -7.56 14.31
N CYS A 121 21.51 -6.44 14.16
CA CYS A 121 21.64 -5.29 15.07
C CYS A 121 20.41 -5.08 15.97
N GLN A 122 19.33 -5.82 15.69
CA GLN A 122 18.02 -5.74 16.35
C GLN A 122 17.33 -4.36 16.31
N ARG A 123 17.82 -3.39 15.53
CA ARG A 123 17.15 -2.10 15.32
C ARG A 123 16.05 -2.19 14.26
N TYR A 124 15.03 -1.36 14.45
CA TYR A 124 13.89 -1.24 13.54
C TYR A 124 14.05 -0.08 12.57
N GLY A 125 13.30 -0.16 11.47
CA GLY A 125 13.09 0.95 10.53
C GLY A 125 14.03 0.96 9.33
N TYR A 126 14.94 -0.02 9.18
CA TYR A 126 15.88 -0.03 8.05
C TYR A 126 16.23 -1.45 7.55
N SER A 127 16.68 -1.54 6.29
CA SER A 127 17.09 -2.79 5.67
C SER A 127 18.57 -3.09 5.90
N GLN A 128 19.00 -4.33 5.66
CA GLN A 128 20.39 -4.76 5.81
C GLN A 128 21.40 -3.88 5.04
N GLN A 129 21.01 -3.35 3.88
CA GLN A 129 21.83 -2.47 3.05
C GLN A 129 22.04 -1.08 3.67
N SER A 130 21.19 -0.69 4.63
CA SER A 130 21.20 0.63 5.27
C SER A 130 21.80 0.61 6.69
N CYS A 131 22.28 -0.53 7.16
CA CYS A 131 22.78 -0.68 8.54
C CYS A 131 24.07 0.14 8.83
N TRP A 132 24.73 0.68 7.79
CA TRP A 132 26.05 1.30 7.91
C TRP A 132 25.99 2.83 7.75
N LEU A 133 24.80 3.38 7.48
CA LEU A 133 24.59 4.80 7.27
C LEU A 133 23.37 5.26 8.06
N LEU A 134 23.57 6.21 8.98
CA LEU A 134 22.49 7.02 9.53
C LEU A 134 21.81 7.76 8.37
N THR A 135 20.76 7.17 7.81
CA THR A 135 19.98 7.80 6.74
C THR A 135 18.54 7.94 7.20
N LEU A 136 18.12 9.19 7.38
CA LEU A 136 16.77 9.66 7.68
C LEU A 136 15.68 8.83 6.96
N PHE A 137 14.66 8.35 7.68
CA PHE A 137 13.39 7.93 7.09
C PHE A 137 12.40 9.09 7.21
N VAL A 138 11.73 9.42 6.11
CA VAL A 138 10.60 10.35 6.10
C VAL A 138 9.34 9.55 6.41
N VAL A 139 8.64 9.92 7.48
CA VAL A 139 7.24 9.55 7.73
C VAL A 139 6.45 10.85 7.71
N ILE A 140 5.47 10.97 6.82
CA ILE A 140 4.42 11.97 6.99
C ILE A 140 3.33 11.30 7.81
N VAL A 141 3.09 11.85 8.99
CA VAL A 141 1.93 11.62 9.84
C VAL A 141 0.70 12.15 9.11
N PRO A 142 -0.40 11.39 8.95
CA PRO A 142 -1.67 12.01 8.64
C PRO A 142 -2.08 12.82 9.87
N ASN A 143 -1.94 14.14 9.80
CA ASN A 143 -2.65 15.01 10.74
C ASN A 143 -4.14 14.73 10.58
N LEU A 144 -4.74 14.19 11.64
CA LEU A 144 -6.15 14.33 11.94
C LEU A 144 -6.45 15.83 11.97
N VAL A 145 -6.90 16.39 10.86
CA VAL A 145 -7.68 17.62 10.88
C VAL A 145 -9.14 17.21 10.86
N THR A 146 -9.72 17.09 12.05
CA THR A 146 -11.16 17.28 12.25
C THR A 146 -11.38 18.08 13.53
N LYS A 147 -11.64 19.38 13.33
CA LYS A 147 -12.25 20.38 14.22
C LYS A 147 -11.54 20.72 15.54
#